data_AF-M3K4I8-F1
#
_entry.id   AF-M3K4I8-F1
#
_cell.length_a   1.000
_cell.length_b   1.000
_cell.length_c   1.000
_cell.angle_alpha   90.00
_cell.angle_beta   90.00
_cell.angle_gamma   90.00
#
_symmetry.space_group_name_H-M   'P 1'
#
loop_
_entity.id
_entity.type
_entity.pdbx_description
1 polymer ?
#
loop_
_entity_poly.entity_id
_entity_poly.type
_entity_poly.pdbx_seq_one_letter_code
_entity_poly.pdbx_strand_id
1 'polypeptide(L)'
;ILSQTDNPDYDEIFGHRINTVDKPYVDELIRNEILHKFLAADNYDIDASTLRIINCLNWRNEFSPLSAAFEEKYDSELNELGVITNFKESKENKVTTWNLYGNLKNPKKIFEKFGGNKTVDLPGSQFLRWRVGLMEKSLQLIDFTSSDGENKIAQVHDYNNV
;
A
#
# COMPACT_ATOMS: atom_id res chain seq x y z
N ILE A 1 13.08 -5.20 -16.61
CA ILE A 1 12.11 -4.39 -15.83
C ILE A 1 12.80 -3.15 -15.27
N LEU A 2 13.66 -3.25 -14.24
CA LEU A 2 14.30 -2.09 -13.58
C LEU A 2 15.01 -1.12 -14.54
N SER A 3 15.76 -1.64 -15.52
CA SER A 3 16.46 -0.84 -16.53
C SER A 3 15.56 0.02 -17.42
N GLN A 4 14.24 -0.19 -17.39
CA GLN A 4 13.24 0.55 -18.17
C GLN A 4 12.47 1.56 -17.31
N THR A 5 12.74 1.63 -16.01
CA THR A 5 12.15 2.61 -15.09
C THR A 5 12.92 3.93 -15.13
N ASP A 6 12.31 4.99 -14.61
CA ASP A 6 12.92 6.32 -14.54
C ASP A 6 14.11 6.36 -13.56
N ASN A 7 14.08 5.48 -12.54
CA ASN A 7 15.17 5.26 -11.59
C ASN A 7 15.50 3.76 -11.48
N PRO A 8 16.46 3.25 -12.29
CA PRO A 8 16.82 1.83 -12.30
C PRO A 8 17.37 1.27 -10.98
N ASP A 9 17.79 2.14 -10.05
CA ASP A 9 18.29 1.73 -8.73
C ASP A 9 17.15 1.51 -7.71
N TYR A 10 15.92 1.96 -8.02
CA TYR A 10 14.75 1.78 -7.16
C TYR A 10 14.03 0.47 -7.47
N ASP A 11 14.00 -0.45 -6.51
CA ASP A 11 13.47 -1.80 -6.67
C ASP A 11 12.51 -2.23 -5.55
N GLU A 12 11.92 -1.27 -4.83
CA GLU A 12 11.03 -1.54 -3.69
C GLU A 12 9.56 -1.66 -4.12
N ILE A 13 8.93 -2.77 -3.73
CA ILE A 13 7.47 -2.96 -3.78
C ILE A 13 6.99 -3.57 -2.44
N PHE A 14 6.02 -2.92 -1.81
CA PHE A 14 5.38 -3.33 -0.54
C PHE A 14 6.33 -3.56 0.66
N GLY A 15 7.48 -2.91 0.68
CA GLY A 15 8.54 -3.04 1.69
C GLY A 15 9.62 -4.07 1.31
N HIS A 16 9.53 -4.67 0.12
CA HIS A 16 10.45 -5.73 -0.32
C HIS A 16 11.18 -5.35 -1.61
N ARG A 17 12.43 -5.80 -1.73
CA ARG A 17 13.23 -5.60 -2.94
C ARG A 17 12.89 -6.66 -3.98
N ILE A 18 12.52 -6.25 -5.19
CA ILE A 18 12.17 -7.15 -6.29
C ILE A 18 13.32 -7.43 -7.28
N ASN A 19 14.56 -7.10 -6.89
CA ASN A 19 15.76 -7.28 -7.72
C ASN A 19 16.19 -8.75 -7.85
N THR A 20 17.30 -9.00 -8.53
CA THR A 20 17.93 -10.33 -8.63
C THR A 20 18.46 -10.83 -7.29
N VAL A 21 18.51 -12.16 -7.09
CA VAL A 21 18.88 -12.80 -5.80
C VAL A 21 20.30 -12.53 -5.33
N ASP A 22 21.20 -12.12 -6.22
CA ASP A 22 22.57 -11.75 -5.88
C ASP A 22 22.65 -10.40 -5.13
N LYS A 23 21.55 -9.62 -5.09
CA LYS A 23 21.51 -8.33 -4.40
C LYS A 23 21.18 -8.49 -2.90
N PRO A 24 21.78 -7.66 -2.03
CA PRO A 24 21.47 -7.68 -0.61
C PRO A 24 19.98 -7.42 -0.33
N TYR A 25 19.46 -8.09 0.70
CA TYR A 25 18.09 -7.91 1.23
C TYR A 25 16.97 -8.27 0.25
N VAL A 26 17.27 -9.07 -0.78
CA VAL A 26 16.27 -9.68 -1.64
C VAL A 26 15.87 -11.02 -1.05
N ASP A 27 14.60 -11.16 -0.69
CA ASP A 27 13.99 -12.45 -0.36
C ASP A 27 13.36 -13.05 -1.62
N GLU A 28 13.88 -14.19 -2.06
CA GLU A 28 13.45 -14.81 -3.31
C GLU A 28 11.99 -15.24 -3.30
N LEU A 29 11.51 -15.81 -2.19
CA LEU A 29 10.14 -16.31 -2.10
C LEU A 29 9.16 -15.14 -2.13
N ILE A 30 9.41 -14.12 -1.32
CA ILE A 30 8.53 -12.94 -1.26
C ILE A 30 8.53 -12.19 -2.59
N ARG A 31 9.70 -11.96 -3.20
CA ARG A 31 9.77 -11.33 -4.53
C ARG A 31 8.95 -12.11 -5.55
N ASN A 32 9.12 -13.43 -5.61
CA ASN A 32 8.44 -14.24 -6.60
C ASN A 32 6.93 -14.20 -6.42
N GLU A 33 6.43 -14.20 -5.18
CA GLU A 33 5.00 -14.02 -4.88
C GLU A 33 4.48 -12.64 -5.28
N ILE A 34 5.25 -11.57 -5.03
CA ILE A 34 4.88 -10.22 -5.48
C ILE A 34 4.79 -10.18 -7.01
N LEU A 35 5.81 -10.67 -7.72
CA LEU A 35 5.81 -10.70 -9.19
C LEU A 35 4.67 -11.58 -9.74
N HIS A 36 4.37 -12.71 -9.09
CA HIS A 36 3.25 -13.57 -9.44
C HIS A 36 1.90 -12.86 -9.29
N LYS A 37 1.72 -12.02 -8.25
CA LYS A 37 0.51 -11.20 -8.11
C LYS A 37 0.33 -10.21 -9.27
N PHE A 38 1.40 -9.62 -9.80
CA PHE A 38 1.32 -8.78 -11.01
C PHE A 38 0.89 -9.60 -12.24
N LEU A 39 1.52 -10.76 -12.44
CA LEU A 39 1.13 -11.68 -13.52
C LEU A 39 -0.35 -12.07 -13.42
N ALA A 40 -0.80 -12.50 -12.24
CA ALA A 40 -2.18 -12.90 -12.02
C ALA A 40 -3.16 -11.73 -12.27
N ALA A 41 -2.81 -10.50 -11.90
CA ALA A 41 -3.64 -9.32 -12.13
C ALA A 41 -3.82 -8.96 -13.62
N ASP A 42 -2.87 -9.35 -14.47
CA ASP A 42 -2.89 -9.12 -15.91
C ASP A 42 -3.17 -10.40 -16.71
N ASN A 43 -3.82 -11.40 -16.09
CA ASN A 43 -4.15 -12.70 -16.72
C ASN A 43 -2.93 -13.38 -17.36
N TYR A 44 -1.75 -13.21 -16.75
CA TYR A 44 -0.46 -13.72 -17.19
C TYR A 44 0.03 -13.18 -18.54
N ASP A 45 -0.49 -12.03 -18.99
CA ASP A 45 0.11 -11.28 -20.09
C ASP A 45 1.42 -10.64 -19.62
N ILE A 46 2.53 -11.10 -20.20
CA ILE A 46 3.90 -10.69 -19.81
C ILE A 46 4.17 -9.22 -20.11
N ASP A 47 3.69 -8.70 -21.25
CA ASP A 47 3.94 -7.32 -21.66
C ASP A 47 3.12 -6.35 -20.80
N ALA A 48 1.84 -6.68 -20.56
CA ALA A 48 0.98 -5.91 -19.67
C ALA A 48 1.53 -5.91 -18.22
N SER A 49 1.94 -7.08 -17.71
CA SER A 49 2.52 -7.21 -16.37
C SER A 49 3.82 -6.41 -16.23
N THR A 50 4.68 -6.47 -17.25
CA THR A 50 5.94 -5.72 -17.28
C THR A 50 5.68 -4.22 -17.22
N LEU A 51 4.76 -3.72 -18.04
CA LEU A 51 4.37 -2.31 -18.03
C LEU A 51 3.77 -1.89 -16.68
N ARG A 52 2.92 -2.74 -16.08
CA ARG A 52 2.31 -2.47 -14.76
C ARG A 52 3.37 -2.38 -13.67
N ILE A 53 4.37 -3.27 -13.67
CA ILE A 53 5.48 -3.23 -12.70
C ILE A 53 6.31 -1.96 -12.89
N ILE A 54 6.65 -1.59 -14.13
CA ILE A 54 7.41 -0.35 -14.43
C ILE A 54 6.66 0.88 -13.89
N ASN A 55 5.37 1.00 -14.21
CA ASN A 55 4.54 2.10 -13.74
C ASN A 55 4.42 2.13 -12.22
N CYS A 56 4.30 0.95 -11.59
CA CYS A 56 4.28 0.83 -10.13
C CYS A 56 5.58 1.35 -9.51
N LEU A 57 6.74 0.90 -9.99
CA LEU A 57 8.05 1.33 -9.47
C LEU A 57 8.27 2.84 -9.63
N ASN A 58 7.95 3.40 -10.80
CA ASN A 58 8.04 4.85 -11.04
C ASN A 58 7.16 5.62 -10.06
N TRP A 59 5.90 5.20 -9.89
CA TRP A 59 4.99 5.83 -8.93
C TRP A 59 5.50 5.69 -7.49
N ARG A 60 6.00 4.53 -7.09
CA ARG A 60 6.51 4.32 -5.72
C ARG A 60 7.75 5.17 -5.45
N ASN A 61 8.67 5.27 -6.40
CA ASN A 61 9.85 6.14 -6.32
C ASN A 61 9.45 7.62 -6.17
N GLU A 62 8.49 8.11 -6.95
CA GLU A 62 8.03 9.50 -6.90
C GLU A 62 7.18 9.80 -5.65
N PHE A 63 6.21 8.92 -5.34
CA PHE A 63 5.26 9.11 -4.24
C PHE A 63 5.86 8.83 -2.87
N SER A 64 6.89 7.98 -2.78
CA SER A 64 7.52 7.55 -1.53
C SER A 64 6.50 7.02 -0.49
N PRO A 65 5.80 5.90 -0.78
CA PRO A 65 4.69 5.41 0.06
C PRO A 65 5.15 4.91 1.44
N LEU A 66 6.40 4.44 1.58
CA LEU A 66 6.97 4.08 2.88
C LEU A 66 7.16 5.31 3.79
N SER A 67 7.50 6.48 3.22
CA SER A 67 7.56 7.74 3.98
C SER A 67 6.17 8.13 4.49
N ALA A 68 5.15 8.02 3.65
CA ALA A 68 3.75 8.23 4.04
C ALA A 68 3.31 7.29 5.18
N ALA A 69 3.83 6.07 5.22
CA ALA A 69 3.52 5.14 6.29
C ALA A 69 4.28 5.45 7.60
N PHE A 70 5.59 5.63 7.53
CA PHE A 70 6.44 5.50 8.71
C PHE A 70 7.15 6.78 9.17
N GLU A 71 7.19 7.83 8.33
CA GLU A 71 7.93 9.06 8.62
C GLU A 71 6.99 10.26 8.82
N GLU A 72 5.93 10.35 8.02
CA GLU A 72 5.00 11.46 8.04
C GLU A 72 4.09 11.50 9.28
N LYS A 73 3.72 12.70 9.68
CA LYS A 73 2.74 12.94 10.74
C LYS A 73 1.46 13.52 10.16
N TYR A 74 0.34 12.90 10.51
CA TYR A 74 -0.99 13.31 10.07
C TYR A 74 -1.78 13.94 11.22
N ASP A 75 -2.74 14.79 10.85
CA ASP A 75 -3.71 15.38 11.77
C ASP A 75 -4.47 14.27 12.52
N SER A 76 -4.77 14.49 13.81
CA SER A 76 -5.49 13.52 14.64
C SER A 76 -6.85 13.15 14.05
N GLU A 77 -7.54 14.09 13.40
CA GLU A 77 -8.83 13.83 12.73
C GLU A 77 -8.70 12.78 11.62
N LEU A 78 -7.56 12.71 10.92
CA LEU A 78 -7.31 11.65 9.94
C LEU A 78 -6.98 10.32 10.64
N ASN A 79 -6.12 10.35 11.65
CA ASN A 79 -5.71 9.14 12.36
C ASN A 79 -6.89 8.42 13.05
N GLU A 80 -7.91 9.16 13.49
CA GLU A 80 -9.15 8.60 14.06
C GLU A 80 -10.02 7.84 13.04
N LEU A 81 -9.79 8.03 11.73
CA LEU A 81 -10.56 7.37 10.67
C LEU A 81 -10.00 6.01 10.25
N GLY A 82 -8.79 5.67 10.68
CA GLY A 82 -8.06 4.53 10.17
C GLY A 82 -7.66 3.57 11.27
N VAL A 83 -8.11 2.33 11.18
CA VAL A 83 -7.69 1.28 12.11
C VAL A 83 -7.16 0.09 11.33
N ILE A 84 -6.12 -0.55 11.86
CA ILE A 84 -5.63 -1.85 11.37
C ILE A 84 -5.80 -2.86 12.48
N THR A 85 -6.42 -3.99 12.18
CA THR A 85 -6.56 -5.12 13.10
C THR A 85 -5.87 -6.35 12.53
N ASN A 86 -5.14 -7.07 13.38
CA ASN A 86 -4.54 -8.36 13.07
C ASN A 86 -5.17 -9.45 13.96
N PHE A 87 -6.09 -10.22 13.39
CA PHE A 87 -6.82 -11.30 14.04
C PHE A 87 -6.01 -12.60 13.97
N LYS A 88 -5.05 -12.79 14.87
CA LYS A 88 -4.10 -13.94 14.86
C LYS A 88 -4.76 -15.32 14.74
N GLU A 89 -5.94 -15.50 15.34
CA GLU A 89 -6.68 -16.76 15.36
C GLU A 89 -7.62 -16.95 14.15
N SER A 90 -7.74 -15.93 13.29
CA SER A 90 -8.62 -16.01 12.13
C SER A 90 -7.94 -16.76 10.99
N LYS A 91 -8.68 -17.70 10.37
CA LYS A 91 -8.25 -18.44 9.18
C LYS A 91 -8.42 -17.65 7.88
N GLU A 92 -9.20 -16.58 7.90
CA GLU A 92 -9.44 -15.70 6.77
C GLU A 92 -9.38 -14.24 7.23
N ASN A 93 -9.03 -13.30 6.34
CA ASN A 93 -9.06 -11.86 6.63
C ASN A 93 -8.27 -11.47 7.90
N LYS A 94 -7.16 -12.18 8.16
CA LYS A 94 -6.30 -12.02 9.32
C LYS A 94 -5.88 -10.56 9.53
N VAL A 95 -5.50 -9.88 8.45
CA VAL A 95 -5.24 -8.44 8.46
C VAL A 95 -6.43 -7.71 7.84
N THR A 96 -7.01 -6.77 8.57
CA THR A 96 -8.11 -5.94 8.10
C THR A 96 -7.80 -4.46 8.33
N THR A 97 -8.04 -3.63 7.31
CA THR A 97 -8.05 -2.17 7.45
C THR A 97 -9.47 -1.66 7.52
N TRP A 98 -9.72 -0.70 8.40
CA TRP A 98 -11.01 -0.08 8.64
C TRP A 98 -10.94 1.40 8.31
N ASN A 99 -11.88 1.88 7.50
CA ASN A 99 -12.10 3.31 7.29
C ASN A 99 -13.43 3.71 7.96
N LEU A 100 -13.33 4.46 9.05
CA LEU A 100 -14.45 4.78 9.94
C LEU A 100 -15.11 6.11 9.58
N TYR A 101 -15.64 6.22 8.36
CA TYR A 101 -16.26 7.46 7.89
C TYR A 101 -17.55 7.82 8.65
N GLY A 102 -18.24 6.84 9.24
CA GLY A 102 -19.40 7.06 10.10
C GLY A 102 -19.12 7.83 11.40
N ASN A 103 -17.85 7.89 11.84
CA ASN A 103 -17.46 8.74 12.98
C ASN A 103 -17.46 10.23 12.63
N LEU A 104 -17.55 10.58 11.35
CA LEU A 104 -17.55 11.96 10.90
C LEU A 104 -18.98 12.50 10.85
N LYS A 105 -19.24 13.55 11.62
CA LYS A 105 -20.50 14.32 11.50
C LYS A 105 -20.71 14.91 10.09
N ASN A 106 -19.64 15.13 9.33
CA ASN A 106 -19.70 15.58 7.95
C ASN A 106 -18.43 15.16 7.17
N PRO A 107 -18.45 14.03 6.46
CA PRO A 107 -17.31 13.54 5.70
C PRO A 107 -16.76 14.54 4.68
N LYS A 108 -17.62 15.39 4.08
CA LYS A 108 -17.20 16.39 3.10
C LYS A 108 -16.17 17.37 3.67
N LYS A 109 -16.28 17.72 4.96
CA LYS A 109 -15.34 18.64 5.60
C LYS A 109 -13.91 18.09 5.69
N ILE A 110 -13.77 16.77 5.88
CA ILE A 110 -12.46 16.11 5.88
C ILE A 110 -11.84 16.18 4.49
N PHE A 111 -12.61 15.89 3.44
CA PHE A 111 -12.12 15.98 2.06
C PHE A 111 -11.81 17.43 1.64
N GLU A 112 -12.61 18.41 2.06
CA GLU A 112 -12.31 19.83 1.82
C GLU A 112 -11.04 20.27 2.56
N LYS A 113 -10.87 19.85 3.82
CA LYS A 113 -9.71 20.21 4.66
C LYS A 113 -8.42 19.53 4.21
N PHE A 114 -8.46 18.27 3.77
CA PHE A 114 -7.26 17.45 3.57
C PHE A 114 -7.09 16.91 2.14
N GLY A 115 -8.12 17.05 1.30
CA GLY A 115 -8.12 16.50 -0.07
C GLY A 115 -7.35 17.32 -1.09
N GLY A 116 -7.14 18.62 -0.84
CA GLY A 116 -6.33 19.51 -1.70
C GLY A 116 -5.01 19.97 -1.10
N ASN A 117 -4.81 19.80 0.21
CA ASN A 117 -3.64 20.33 0.92
C ASN A 117 -2.47 19.35 0.87
N LYS A 118 -1.25 19.86 0.68
CA LYS A 118 0.00 19.13 0.84
C LYS A 118 0.67 19.54 2.15
N THR A 119 1.25 18.58 2.87
CA THR A 119 1.99 18.83 4.12
C THR A 119 3.48 18.52 4.02
N VAL A 120 3.90 17.91 2.92
CA VAL A 120 5.29 17.61 2.57
C VAL A 120 5.50 17.89 1.08
N ASP A 121 6.74 18.08 0.66
CA ASP A 121 7.12 18.25 -0.75
C ASP A 121 7.19 16.91 -1.49
N LEU A 122 6.11 16.13 -1.41
CA LEU A 122 5.90 14.87 -2.12
C LEU A 122 4.52 14.90 -2.81
N PRO A 123 4.30 14.07 -3.85
CA PRO A 123 3.01 14.00 -4.53
C PRO A 123 1.87 13.55 -3.60
N GLY A 124 0.63 13.93 -3.97
CA GLY A 124 -0.59 13.57 -3.25
C GLY A 124 -0.98 14.55 -2.15
N SER A 125 -2.28 14.63 -1.88
CA SER A 125 -2.82 15.42 -0.77
C SER A 125 -2.59 14.71 0.57
N GLN A 126 -2.70 15.45 1.67
CA GLN A 126 -2.55 14.90 3.01
C GLN A 126 -3.48 13.71 3.26
N PHE A 127 -4.72 13.78 2.78
CA PHE A 127 -5.66 12.65 2.85
C PHE A 127 -5.16 11.42 2.07
N LEU A 128 -4.70 11.62 0.82
CA LEU A 128 -4.23 10.51 -0.01
C LEU A 128 -2.98 9.86 0.59
N ARG A 129 -2.01 10.67 1.04
CA ARG A 129 -0.78 10.17 1.67
C ARG A 129 -1.10 9.40 2.94
N TRP A 130 -1.97 9.92 3.81
CA TRP A 130 -2.45 9.20 4.99
C TRP A 130 -3.09 7.85 4.64
N ARG A 131 -3.96 7.82 3.62
CA ARG A 131 -4.66 6.60 3.22
C ARG A 131 -3.71 5.55 2.62
N VAL A 132 -2.73 5.98 1.83
CA VAL A 132 -1.66 5.11 1.31
C VAL A 132 -0.80 4.60 2.47
N GLY A 133 -0.42 5.46 3.41
CA GLY A 133 0.34 5.08 4.59
C GLY A 133 -0.37 4.01 5.43
N LEU A 134 -1.69 4.10 5.57
CA LEU A 134 -2.52 3.07 6.23
C LEU A 134 -2.48 1.73 5.48
N MET A 135 -2.51 1.77 4.14
CA MET A 135 -2.36 0.57 3.30
C MET A 135 -0.98 -0.07 3.45
N GLU A 136 0.10 0.71 3.33
CA GLU A 136 1.48 0.21 3.48
C GLU A 136 1.73 -0.39 4.87
N LYS A 137 1.23 0.24 5.94
CA LYS A 137 1.28 -0.33 7.30
C LYS A 137 0.62 -1.70 7.38
N SER A 138 -0.52 -1.88 6.71
CA SER A 138 -1.21 -3.17 6.71
C SER A 138 -0.51 -4.24 5.88
N LEU A 139 0.20 -3.85 4.81
CA LEU A 139 1.02 -4.76 4.01
C LEU A 139 2.20 -5.34 4.81
N GLN A 140 2.69 -4.62 5.84
CA GLN A 140 3.74 -5.16 6.72
C GLN A 140 3.27 -6.24 7.69
N LEU A 141 1.96 -6.52 7.74
CA LEU A 141 1.36 -7.51 8.64
C LEU A 141 0.94 -8.80 7.94
N ILE A 142 1.00 -8.84 6.61
CA ILE A 142 0.67 -10.03 5.83
C ILE A 142 1.91 -10.86 5.56
N ASP A 143 1.71 -12.17 5.37
CA ASP A 143 2.75 -13.07 4.88
C ASP A 143 2.52 -13.32 3.40
N PHE A 144 3.36 -12.74 2.54
CA PHE A 144 3.28 -12.91 1.10
C PHE A 144 3.43 -14.38 0.66
N THR A 145 4.20 -15.18 1.42
CA THR A 145 4.53 -16.57 1.09
C THR A 145 3.46 -17.57 1.53
N SER A 146 2.48 -17.12 2.30
CA SER A 146 1.38 -17.98 2.77
C SER A 146 0.38 -18.27 1.64
N SER A 147 0.06 -19.56 1.49
CA SER A 147 -0.96 -20.06 0.56
C SER A 147 -2.39 -19.94 1.10
N ASP A 148 -2.56 -19.72 2.41
CA ASP A 148 -3.86 -19.85 3.11
C ASP A 148 -4.63 -18.52 3.14
N GLY A 149 -4.40 -17.66 2.14
CA GLY A 149 -5.05 -16.35 2.05
C GLY A 149 -4.51 -15.30 3.02
N GLU A 150 -3.45 -15.60 3.77
CA GLU A 150 -2.77 -14.62 4.64
C GLU A 150 -1.95 -13.59 3.85
N ASN A 151 -1.84 -13.75 2.52
CA ASN A 151 -1.18 -12.82 1.60
C ASN A 151 -2.15 -11.76 1.02
N LYS A 152 -3.26 -11.50 1.72
CA LYS A 152 -4.32 -10.55 1.36
C LYS A 152 -4.77 -9.75 2.58
N ILE A 153 -5.34 -8.58 2.31
CA ILE A 153 -5.86 -7.66 3.32
C ILE A 153 -7.33 -7.43 3.05
N ALA A 154 -8.17 -7.60 4.08
CA ALA A 154 -9.56 -7.18 4.01
C ALA A 154 -9.67 -5.66 4.23
N GLN A 155 -10.62 -5.02 3.56
CA GLN A 155 -10.91 -3.60 3.75
C GLN A 155 -12.38 -3.43 4.09
N VAL A 156 -12.65 -2.77 5.22
CA VAL A 156 -13.99 -2.47 5.69
C VAL A 156 -14.18 -0.96 5.73
N HIS A 157 -15.27 -0.48 5.15
CA HIS A 157 -15.66 0.91 5.23
C HIS A 157 -16.93 1.00 6.07
N ASP A 158 -16.85 1.70 7.19
CA ASP A 158 -18.01 2.00 8.04
C ASP A 158 -18.60 3.35 7.61
N TYR A 159 -19.81 3.29 7.07
CA TYR A 159 -20.60 4.45 6.64
C TYR A 159 -21.81 4.69 7.54
N ASN A 160 -21.84 4.14 8.76
CA ASN A 160 -22.98 4.30 9.65
C ASN A 160 -23.30 5.79 9.88
N ASN A 161 -24.57 6.17 9.70
CA ASN A 161 -25.08 7.55 9.78
C ASN A 161 -24.57 8.53 8.70
N VAL A 162 -24.07 8.04 7.55
CA VAL A 162 -23.71 8.83 6.37
C VAL A 162 -24.70 8.64 5.24
#